data_AF-A0A2M7J4X6-F1
#
_entry.id   AF-A0A2M7J4X6-F1
#
_cell.length_a   1.000
_cell.length_b   1.000
_cell.length_c   1.000
_cell.angle_alpha   90.00
_cell.angle_beta   90.00
_cell.angle_gamma   90.00
#
_symmetry.space_group_name_H-M   'P 1'
#
loop_
_entity.id
_entity.type
_entity.pdbx_description
1 polymer ?
#
loop_
_entity_poly.entity_id
_entity_poly.type
_entity_poly.pdbx_seq_one_letter_code
_entity_poly.pdbx_strand_id
1 'polypeptide(L)'
;MLWMIALLSVTGALAANAYELEIISLKHRSAEELLPIIRPLLADDEMASGMNYQLILRASPRNVAQIRRLLDSLDTLPRRLTVTVMQDVDSETTARLTELSGSVSLGHRARFGVSGNNGVNVGLMPGQDSVNARIISTRSLENDHKTQQLQVTEGNRARVVSGQNVAVPQRQVVQTPWGTQVIDTTEYREVASGFYVLPRLNGEQVTLEISTQNDSLVPNQNNNPANGYPVTRIQKTSSIVSGRLGEWINLGGLGQQSNQAHSTLSSRSTSRLDEQRNVLIKVELTPT
;
A
#
# COMPACT_ATOMS: atom_id res chain seq x y z
N MET A 1 80.80 -42.12 -5.81
CA MET A 1 80.50 -41.16 -4.73
C MET A 1 80.33 -39.79 -5.40
N LEU A 2 79.08 -39.33 -5.55
CA LEU A 2 78.49 -38.24 -4.72
C LEU A 2 79.23 -36.92 -5.00
N TRP A 3 78.76 -35.98 -5.81
CA TRP A 3 77.67 -34.99 -5.62
C TRP A 3 77.72 -34.09 -6.89
N MET A 4 76.69 -33.47 -7.48
CA MET A 4 75.67 -32.61 -6.89
C MET A 4 74.66 -32.27 -8.01
N ILE A 5 73.49 -32.89 -7.98
CA ILE A 5 72.31 -32.47 -8.75
C ILE A 5 71.52 -31.55 -7.84
N ALA A 6 71.33 -30.29 -8.22
CA ALA A 6 70.23 -29.45 -7.71
C ALA A 6 70.06 -28.22 -8.62
N LEU A 7 69.62 -28.46 -9.86
CA LEU A 7 69.04 -27.41 -10.68
C LEU A 7 67.64 -27.14 -10.10
N LEU A 8 67.55 -26.12 -9.23
CA LEU A 8 66.32 -25.69 -8.59
C LEU A 8 65.46 -24.97 -9.65
N SER A 9 64.70 -25.74 -10.42
CA SER A 9 63.68 -25.25 -11.33
C SER A 9 62.55 -24.63 -10.50
N VAL A 10 62.64 -23.32 -10.26
CA VAL A 10 61.53 -22.50 -9.77
C VAL A 10 60.54 -22.36 -10.92
N THR A 11 59.72 -23.39 -11.12
CA THR A 11 58.56 -23.31 -12.00
C THR A 11 57.48 -22.56 -11.20
N GLY A 12 57.49 -21.24 -11.31
CA GLY A 12 56.36 -20.42 -10.89
C GLY A 12 55.14 -20.84 -11.71
N ALA A 13 54.27 -21.64 -11.10
CA ALA A 13 52.94 -21.89 -11.63
C ALA A 13 52.20 -20.54 -11.64
N LEU A 14 52.27 -19.83 -12.76
CA LEU A 14 51.27 -18.85 -13.11
C LEU A 14 49.96 -19.62 -13.15
N ALA A 15 49.21 -19.55 -12.05
CA ALA A 15 47.80 -19.92 -12.05
C ALA A 15 47.16 -19.02 -13.10
N ALA A 16 46.99 -19.56 -14.30
CA ALA A 16 46.11 -18.97 -15.29
C ALA A 16 44.74 -18.94 -14.61
N ASN A 17 44.33 -17.77 -14.13
CA ASN A 17 42.97 -17.55 -13.68
C ASN A 17 42.09 -17.76 -14.91
N ALA A 18 41.60 -19.00 -15.06
CA ALA A 18 40.68 -19.35 -16.12
C ALA A 18 39.33 -18.76 -15.73
N TYR A 19 39.09 -17.52 -16.17
CA TYR A 19 37.76 -16.93 -16.10
C TYR A 19 36.89 -17.64 -17.12
N GLU A 20 35.92 -18.39 -16.63
CA GLU A 20 34.96 -19.10 -17.45
C GLU A 20 33.78 -18.17 -17.75
N LEU A 21 33.34 -18.17 -19.00
CA LEU A 21 32.10 -17.51 -19.40
C LEU A 21 30.96 -18.51 -19.25
N GLU A 22 30.12 -18.32 -18.25
CA GLU A 22 28.96 -19.18 -17.99
C GLU A 22 27.66 -18.39 -18.20
N ILE A 23 26.68 -19.03 -18.84
CA ILE A 23 25.32 -18.50 -18.99
C ILE A 23 24.40 -19.27 -18.04
N ILE A 24 23.80 -18.55 -17.10
CA ILE A 24 22.84 -19.10 -16.13
C ILE A 24 21.44 -18.63 -16.50
N SER A 25 20.55 -19.59 -16.74
CA SER A 25 19.12 -19.33 -16.98
C SER A 25 18.37 -19.19 -15.65
N LEU A 26 17.71 -18.06 -15.46
CA LEU A 26 16.84 -17.75 -14.33
C LEU A 26 15.40 -18.22 -14.63
N LYS A 27 14.62 -18.51 -13.59
CA LYS A 27 13.27 -19.08 -13.71
C LYS A 27 12.17 -18.09 -13.35
N HIS A 28 12.40 -17.23 -12.36
CA HIS A 28 11.36 -16.44 -11.72
C HIS A 28 11.71 -14.96 -11.61
N ARG A 29 12.98 -14.62 -11.42
CA ARG A 29 13.47 -13.23 -11.35
C ARG A 29 14.30 -12.87 -12.57
N SER A 30 14.34 -11.58 -12.89
CA SER A 30 15.13 -11.09 -14.01
C SER A 30 16.59 -10.80 -13.59
N ALA A 31 17.50 -10.78 -14.56
CA ALA A 31 18.89 -10.47 -14.34
C ALA A 31 19.05 -9.04 -13.82
N GLU A 32 18.23 -8.09 -14.26
CA GLU A 32 18.27 -6.69 -13.82
C GLU A 32 17.95 -6.55 -12.32
N GLU A 33 17.12 -7.43 -11.77
CA GLU A 33 16.79 -7.47 -10.35
C GLU A 33 17.94 -8.07 -9.52
N LEU A 34 18.63 -9.08 -10.05
CA LEU A 34 19.65 -9.83 -9.33
C LEU A 34 21.07 -9.25 -9.49
N LEU A 35 21.36 -8.57 -10.60
CA LEU A 35 22.67 -7.99 -10.90
C LEU A 35 23.17 -7.03 -9.81
N PRO A 36 22.35 -6.13 -9.22
CA PRO A 36 22.79 -5.27 -8.12
C PRO A 36 23.21 -6.05 -6.86
N ILE A 37 22.68 -7.26 -6.65
CA ILE A 37 23.01 -8.13 -5.51
C ILE A 37 24.29 -8.93 -5.81
N ILE A 38 24.49 -9.34 -7.06
CA ILE A 38 25.62 -10.19 -7.48
C ILE A 38 26.88 -9.38 -7.75
N ARG A 39 26.78 -8.20 -8.36
CA ARG A 39 27.94 -7.37 -8.73
C ARG A 39 28.91 -7.10 -7.57
N PRO A 40 28.48 -6.79 -6.34
CA PRO A 40 29.38 -6.59 -5.20
C PRO A 40 30.13 -7.85 -4.75
N LEU A 41 29.73 -9.04 -5.20
CA LEU A 41 30.37 -10.32 -4.87
C LEU A 41 31.46 -10.72 -5.88
N LEU A 42 31.64 -9.93 -6.94
CA LEU A 42 32.64 -10.15 -7.97
C LEU A 42 33.96 -9.48 -7.59
N ALA A 43 35.08 -10.10 -7.93
CA ALA A 43 36.38 -9.44 -7.88
C ALA A 43 36.53 -8.39 -9.00
N ASP A 44 37.53 -7.51 -8.91
CA ASP A 44 37.75 -6.38 -9.84
C ASP A 44 37.91 -6.81 -11.32
N ASP A 45 38.29 -8.06 -11.55
CA ASP A 45 38.50 -8.69 -12.86
C ASP A 45 37.35 -9.62 -13.32
N GLU A 46 36.34 -9.80 -12.47
CA GLU A 46 35.15 -10.60 -12.75
C GLU A 46 33.98 -9.71 -13.20
N MET A 47 33.12 -10.25 -14.07
CA MET A 47 32.00 -9.49 -14.64
C MET A 47 30.70 -10.26 -14.59
N ALA A 48 29.62 -9.58 -14.20
CA ALA A 48 28.26 -10.06 -14.37
C ALA A 48 27.48 -9.08 -15.24
N SER A 49 26.90 -9.63 -16.31
CA SER A 49 25.94 -8.97 -17.17
C SER A 49 24.74 -9.89 -17.35
N GLY A 50 23.68 -9.41 -17.95
CA GLY A 50 22.49 -10.22 -18.16
C GLY A 50 21.33 -9.36 -18.60
N MET A 51 20.34 -10.02 -19.20
CA MET A 51 19.11 -9.39 -19.63
C MET A 51 17.96 -10.39 -19.53
N ASN A 52 16.77 -9.90 -19.15
CA ASN A 52 15.59 -10.75 -18.96
C ASN A 52 15.90 -11.89 -17.98
N TYR A 53 15.72 -13.16 -18.37
CA TYR A 53 15.93 -14.33 -17.52
C TYR A 53 17.28 -15.02 -17.79
N GLN A 54 18.28 -14.28 -18.27
CA GLN A 54 19.62 -14.81 -18.53
C GLN A 54 20.68 -13.96 -17.85
N LEU A 55 21.49 -14.62 -17.03
CA LEU A 55 22.67 -14.04 -16.40
C LEU A 55 23.92 -14.58 -17.08
N ILE A 56 24.82 -13.69 -17.46
CA ILE A 56 26.11 -13.99 -18.07
C ILE A 56 27.18 -13.64 -17.04
N LEU A 57 27.89 -14.66 -16.57
CA LEU A 57 28.97 -14.52 -15.60
C LEU A 57 30.31 -14.82 -16.26
N ARG A 58 31.27 -13.93 -16.10
CA ARG A 58 32.67 -14.15 -16.40
C ARG A 58 33.44 -14.08 -15.09
N ALA A 59 33.66 -15.23 -14.46
CA ALA A 59 34.23 -15.31 -13.12
C ALA A 59 35.06 -16.59 -12.92
N SER A 60 35.76 -16.67 -11.79
CA SER A 60 36.45 -17.89 -11.40
C SER A 60 35.45 -19.04 -11.11
N PRO A 61 35.79 -20.32 -11.37
CA PRO A 61 34.88 -21.45 -11.15
C PRO A 61 34.36 -21.54 -9.70
N ARG A 62 35.18 -21.12 -8.73
CA ARG A 62 34.80 -21.03 -7.33
C ARG A 62 33.69 -19.99 -7.10
N ASN A 63 33.81 -18.80 -7.68
CA ASN A 63 32.82 -17.75 -7.49
C ASN A 63 31.53 -18.05 -8.25
N VAL A 64 31.62 -18.63 -9.46
CA VAL A 64 30.45 -19.11 -10.20
C VAL A 64 29.65 -20.14 -9.37
N ALA A 65 30.34 -21.11 -8.75
CA ALA A 65 29.69 -22.10 -7.88
C ALA A 65 29.06 -21.50 -6.60
N GLN A 66 29.59 -20.37 -6.12
CA GLN A 66 29.05 -19.63 -4.99
C GLN A 66 27.81 -18.81 -5.40
N ILE A 67 27.88 -18.09 -6.53
CA ILE A 67 26.77 -17.31 -7.09
C ILE A 67 25.61 -18.24 -7.44
N ARG A 68 25.86 -19.42 -8.03
CA ARG A 68 24.81 -20.40 -8.34
C ARG A 68 24.03 -20.83 -7.09
N ARG A 69 24.73 -21.13 -5.99
CA ARG A 69 24.08 -21.48 -4.70
C ARG A 69 23.27 -20.32 -4.12
N LEU A 70 23.72 -19.08 -4.33
CA LEU A 70 22.99 -17.89 -3.91
C LEU A 70 21.73 -17.69 -4.76
N LEU A 71 21.82 -17.89 -6.09
CA LEU A 71 20.70 -17.82 -7.01
C LEU A 71 19.58 -18.79 -6.66
N ASP A 72 19.91 -20.02 -6.22
CA ASP A 72 18.90 -21.01 -5.79
C ASP A 72 17.99 -20.50 -4.66
N SER A 73 18.50 -19.61 -3.80
CA SER A 73 17.74 -19.01 -2.70
C SER A 73 16.97 -17.74 -3.08
N LEU A 74 17.41 -17.05 -4.15
CA LEU A 74 16.83 -15.77 -4.58
C LEU A 74 15.81 -15.95 -5.70
N ASP A 75 16.01 -16.90 -6.61
CA ASP A 75 15.17 -17.16 -7.79
C ASP A 75 13.93 -18.00 -7.42
N THR A 76 13.16 -17.53 -6.45
CA THR A 76 11.92 -18.15 -5.96
C THR A 76 10.70 -17.59 -6.68
N LEU A 77 9.65 -18.40 -6.85
CA LEU A 77 8.39 -18.00 -7.47
C LEU A 77 7.72 -16.82 -6.71
N PRO A 78 7.49 -15.67 -7.36
CA PRO A 78 6.80 -14.54 -6.76
C PRO A 78 5.35 -14.89 -6.44
N ARG A 79 4.91 -14.54 -5.24
CA ARG A 79 3.51 -14.69 -4.81
C ARG A 79 2.63 -13.60 -5.38
N ARG A 80 1.43 -13.98 -5.84
CA ARG A 80 0.39 -13.04 -6.28
C ARG A 80 -0.46 -12.62 -5.09
N LEU A 81 -0.68 -11.32 -4.97
CA LEU A 81 -1.37 -10.69 -3.87
C LEU A 81 -2.58 -9.91 -4.40
N THR A 82 -3.68 -10.02 -3.67
CA THR A 82 -4.86 -9.19 -3.85
C THR A 82 -4.88 -8.15 -2.75
N VAL A 83 -4.76 -6.87 -3.13
CA VAL A 83 -4.82 -5.74 -2.22
C VAL A 83 -6.21 -5.12 -2.29
N THR A 84 -6.89 -5.03 -1.15
CA THR A 84 -8.19 -4.38 -1.00
C THR A 84 -8.03 -3.15 -0.12
N VAL A 85 -8.45 -2.00 -0.60
CA VAL A 85 -8.42 -0.72 0.12
C VAL A 85 -9.84 -0.23 0.30
N MET A 86 -10.20 0.10 1.54
CA MET A 86 -11.45 0.76 1.87
C MET A 86 -11.14 2.16 2.41
N GLN A 87 -11.73 3.17 1.79
CA GLN A 87 -11.63 4.56 2.22
C GLN A 87 -12.96 5.03 2.82
N ASP A 88 -12.91 6.11 3.60
CA ASP A 88 -14.08 6.73 4.24
C ASP A 88 -14.81 5.75 5.19
N VAL A 89 -14.05 4.96 5.95
CA VAL A 89 -14.60 3.99 6.90
C VAL A 89 -14.77 4.62 8.28
N ASP A 90 -15.97 4.50 8.86
CA ASP A 90 -16.26 4.96 10.22
C ASP A 90 -15.46 4.20 11.30
N SER A 91 -15.26 4.84 12.46
CA SER A 91 -14.53 4.26 13.60
C SER A 91 -15.18 2.99 14.17
N GLU A 92 -16.52 2.93 14.21
CA GLU A 92 -17.26 1.74 14.68
C GLU A 92 -17.04 0.55 13.74
N THR A 93 -17.16 0.77 12.43
CA THR A 93 -16.92 -0.26 11.41
C THR A 93 -15.46 -0.72 11.42
N THR A 94 -14.52 0.23 11.62
CA THR A 94 -13.10 -0.07 11.78
C THR A 94 -12.86 -1.03 12.94
N ALA A 95 -13.40 -0.72 14.13
CA ALA A 95 -13.23 -1.55 15.32
C ALA A 95 -13.78 -2.98 15.12
N ARG A 96 -14.96 -3.11 14.49
CA ARG A 96 -15.56 -4.42 14.18
C ARG A 96 -14.70 -5.24 13.21
N LEU A 97 -14.17 -4.62 12.15
CA LEU A 97 -13.34 -5.32 11.15
C LEU A 97 -11.97 -5.75 11.71
N THR A 98 -11.38 -4.96 12.60
CA THR A 98 -10.11 -5.30 13.26
C THR A 98 -10.27 -6.33 14.38
N GLU A 99 -11.39 -6.32 15.11
CA GLU A 99 -11.69 -7.32 16.15
C GLU A 99 -11.89 -8.72 15.56
N LEU A 100 -12.60 -8.81 14.42
CA LEU A 100 -12.80 -10.06 13.70
C LEU A 100 -11.52 -10.61 13.04
N SER A 101 -10.53 -9.74 12.78
CA SER A 101 -9.27 -10.11 12.13
C SER A 101 -8.06 -10.16 13.08
N GLY A 102 -8.24 -9.93 14.37
CA GLY A 102 -7.21 -10.18 15.39
C GLY A 102 -6.10 -9.12 15.51
N SER A 103 -6.28 -7.89 15.02
CA SER A 103 -5.25 -6.84 15.07
C SER A 103 -5.51 -5.79 16.16
N VAL A 104 -4.51 -5.53 17.02
CA VAL A 104 -4.49 -4.41 17.99
C VAL A 104 -3.68 -3.27 17.38
N SER A 105 -4.31 -2.12 17.10
CA SER A 105 -3.64 -0.95 16.55
C SER A 105 -2.90 -0.13 17.62
N LEU A 106 -1.70 0.36 17.30
CA LEU A 106 -0.99 1.37 18.09
C LEU A 106 -1.66 2.74 17.92
N GLY A 107 -2.35 3.22 18.97
CA GLY A 107 -2.92 4.58 19.01
C GLY A 107 -3.77 4.79 20.25
N HIS A 108 -3.49 5.84 21.02
CA HIS A 108 -3.94 6.03 22.40
C HIS A 108 -5.47 6.24 22.59
N ARG A 109 -5.93 5.78 23.77
CA ARG A 109 -7.21 6.05 24.48
C ARG A 109 -8.45 5.31 23.98
N ALA A 110 -8.47 3.99 24.22
CA ALA A 110 -9.72 3.29 24.47
C ALA A 110 -10.37 3.84 25.76
N ARG A 111 -11.35 4.74 25.60
CA ARG A 111 -12.30 5.06 26.67
C ARG A 111 -13.49 4.16 26.49
N PHE A 112 -13.64 3.18 27.38
CA PHE A 112 -14.86 2.41 27.53
C PHE A 112 -15.98 3.36 27.96
N GLY A 113 -16.78 3.81 27.00
CA GLY A 113 -18.08 4.41 27.26
C GLY A 113 -19.12 3.30 27.36
N VAL A 114 -19.42 2.83 28.57
CA VAL A 114 -20.64 2.06 28.80
C VAL A 114 -21.79 3.06 28.76
N SER A 115 -22.42 3.19 27.59
CA SER A 115 -23.71 3.86 27.47
C SER A 115 -24.79 2.77 27.41
N GLY A 116 -25.58 2.69 28.48
CA GLY A 116 -26.83 1.90 28.51
C GLY A 116 -27.79 2.35 27.40
N ASN A 117 -28.83 1.60 27.02
CA ASN A 117 -29.63 0.66 27.77
C ASN A 117 -30.25 -0.30 26.74
N ASN A 118 -29.79 -1.55 26.68
CA ASN A 118 -30.45 -2.72 26.11
C ASN A 118 -29.49 -3.91 26.24
N GLY A 119 -29.40 -4.44 27.46
CA GLY A 119 -28.60 -5.63 27.73
C GLY A 119 -29.18 -6.85 27.00
N VAL A 120 -28.45 -7.35 26.01
CA VAL A 120 -28.61 -8.72 25.54
C VAL A 120 -27.74 -9.59 26.46
N ASN A 121 -28.38 -10.40 27.30
CA ASN A 121 -27.70 -11.45 28.04
C ASN A 121 -27.21 -12.51 27.05
N VAL A 122 -25.90 -12.59 26.83
CA VAL A 122 -25.28 -13.77 26.20
C VAL A 122 -24.64 -14.58 27.32
N GLY A 123 -25.39 -15.58 27.80
CA GLY A 123 -24.83 -16.62 28.65
C GLY A 123 -23.93 -17.52 27.82
N LEU A 124 -22.66 -17.63 28.19
CA LEU A 124 -21.77 -18.64 27.64
C LEU A 124 -21.99 -19.95 28.41
N MET A 125 -22.67 -20.91 27.77
CA MET A 125 -22.53 -22.32 28.13
C MET A 125 -21.33 -22.89 27.35
N PRO A 126 -20.30 -23.43 28.02
CA PRO A 126 -19.13 -23.99 27.33
C PRO A 126 -19.48 -25.37 26.76
N GLY A 127 -19.16 -25.57 25.48
CA GLY A 127 -19.09 -26.90 24.88
C GLY A 127 -20.06 -27.12 23.74
N GLN A 128 -19.80 -26.55 22.56
CA GLN A 128 -19.71 -27.35 21.34
C GLN A 128 -19.00 -26.57 20.24
N ASP A 129 -17.94 -27.18 19.74
CA ASP A 129 -17.11 -26.76 18.64
C ASP A 129 -17.94 -26.79 17.33
N SER A 130 -18.29 -25.62 16.80
CA SER A 130 -18.57 -25.42 15.38
C SER A 130 -18.44 -23.93 15.05
N VAL A 131 -17.27 -23.56 14.57
CA VAL A 131 -17.00 -22.22 14.03
C VAL A 131 -17.77 -22.09 12.71
N ASN A 132 -19.02 -21.65 12.81
CA ASN A 132 -19.80 -21.18 11.66
C ASN A 132 -19.45 -19.72 11.39
N ALA A 133 -18.54 -19.49 10.44
CA ALA A 133 -18.27 -18.18 9.88
C ALA A 133 -19.52 -17.68 9.13
N ARG A 134 -20.28 -16.80 9.79
CA ARG A 134 -21.50 -16.21 9.23
C ARG A 134 -21.14 -15.11 8.24
N ILE A 135 -21.63 -15.29 7.01
CA ILE A 135 -21.61 -14.34 5.90
C ILE A 135 -22.25 -13.01 6.37
N ILE A 136 -21.51 -11.90 6.19
CA ILE A 136 -22.01 -10.55 6.40
C ILE A 136 -22.96 -10.23 5.25
N SER A 137 -24.26 -10.29 5.50
CA SER A 137 -25.29 -9.78 4.60
C SER A 137 -25.45 -8.27 4.80
N THR A 138 -24.78 -7.50 3.96
CA THR A 138 -24.94 -6.05 3.86
C THR A 138 -26.29 -5.74 3.21
N ARG A 139 -27.30 -5.46 4.01
CA ARG A 139 -28.59 -4.97 3.52
C ARG A 139 -29.12 -3.90 4.46
N SER A 140 -28.58 -2.69 4.37
CA SER A 140 -29.30 -1.42 4.58
C SER A 140 -28.33 -0.23 4.60
N LEU A 141 -28.73 0.81 3.84
CA LEU A 141 -28.28 2.21 3.86
C LEU A 141 -26.99 2.51 3.07
N GLU A 142 -27.20 3.27 2.00
CA GLU A 142 -26.20 3.90 1.13
C GLU A 142 -25.16 4.67 1.97
N ASN A 143 -23.98 4.07 2.21
CA ASN A 143 -22.88 4.76 2.87
C ASN A 143 -21.61 4.72 2.01
N ASP A 144 -21.07 5.92 1.81
CA ASP A 144 -19.99 6.48 0.98
C ASP A 144 -18.60 5.79 1.04
N HIS A 145 -18.50 4.52 1.40
CA HIS A 145 -17.19 3.84 1.49
C HIS A 145 -16.71 3.37 0.11
N LYS A 146 -15.61 3.96 -0.37
CA LYS A 146 -14.98 3.56 -1.63
C LYS A 146 -14.10 2.33 -1.40
N THR A 147 -14.58 1.18 -1.86
CA THR A 147 -13.80 -0.06 -1.88
C THR A 147 -13.14 -0.23 -3.23
N GLN A 148 -11.82 -0.39 -3.24
CA GLN A 148 -11.02 -0.61 -4.44
C GLN A 148 -10.15 -1.85 -4.26
N GLN A 149 -10.04 -2.67 -5.30
CA GLN A 149 -9.27 -3.91 -5.28
C GLN A 149 -8.27 -3.93 -6.43
N LEU A 150 -7.07 -4.44 -6.17
CA LEU A 150 -5.98 -4.53 -7.14
C LEU A 150 -5.18 -5.82 -6.93
N GLN A 151 -4.89 -6.53 -8.01
CA GLN A 151 -3.96 -7.66 -7.98
C GLN A 151 -2.56 -7.20 -8.34
N VAL A 152 -1.57 -7.68 -7.59
CA VAL A 152 -0.17 -7.30 -7.72
C VAL A 152 0.73 -8.46 -7.33
N THR A 153 1.85 -8.60 -8.02
CA THR A 153 2.89 -9.56 -7.63
C THR A 153 3.76 -8.97 -6.54
N GLU A 154 4.18 -9.76 -5.56
CA GLU A 154 5.10 -9.28 -4.53
C GLU A 154 6.35 -8.61 -5.12
N GLY A 155 6.85 -7.58 -4.43
CA GLY A 155 8.00 -6.78 -4.87
C GLY A 155 7.72 -5.83 -6.04
N ASN A 156 6.53 -5.89 -6.65
CA ASN A 156 6.17 -5.05 -7.79
C ASN A 156 5.21 -3.94 -7.41
N ARG A 157 5.35 -2.78 -8.08
CA ARG A 157 4.44 -1.64 -7.91
C ARG A 157 3.17 -1.83 -8.72
N ALA A 158 2.03 -1.49 -8.14
CA ALA A 158 0.76 -1.45 -8.84
C ALA A 158 -0.03 -0.19 -8.47
N ARG A 159 -0.85 0.29 -9.42
CA ARG A 159 -1.67 1.49 -9.25
C ARG A 159 -3.05 1.28 -9.86
N VAL A 160 -4.08 1.72 -9.16
CA VAL A 160 -5.45 1.83 -9.66
C VAL A 160 -5.92 3.28 -9.51
N VAL A 161 -6.55 3.82 -10.55
CA VAL A 161 -7.12 5.17 -10.56
C VAL A 161 -8.45 5.14 -11.27
N SER A 162 -9.45 5.77 -10.67
CA SER A 162 -10.78 6.00 -11.22
C SER A 162 -11.13 7.47 -11.02
N GLY A 163 -11.40 8.20 -12.09
CA GLY A 163 -11.68 9.63 -12.03
C GLY A 163 -12.64 10.11 -13.12
N GLN A 164 -13.13 11.33 -12.94
CA GLN A 164 -14.05 12.01 -13.85
C GLN A 164 -13.68 13.49 -13.98
N ASN A 165 -13.93 14.08 -15.16
CA ASN A 165 -13.79 15.51 -15.37
C ASN A 165 -15.11 16.19 -15.05
N VAL A 166 -15.10 17.10 -14.07
CA VAL A 166 -16.31 17.84 -13.69
C VAL A 166 -16.16 19.30 -14.05
N ALA A 167 -17.18 19.83 -14.72
CA ALA A 167 -17.32 21.24 -14.99
C ALA A 167 -17.61 21.98 -13.67
N VAL A 168 -16.66 22.80 -13.23
CA VAL A 168 -16.80 23.69 -12.09
C VAL A 168 -17.03 25.10 -12.65
N PRO A 169 -18.25 25.64 -12.55
CA PRO A 169 -18.49 27.00 -12.97
C PRO A 169 -17.83 27.96 -11.97
N GLN A 170 -17.27 29.04 -12.48
CA GLN A 170 -16.61 30.10 -11.73
C GLN A 170 -17.23 31.43 -12.15
N ARG A 171 -17.60 32.24 -11.16
CA ARG A 171 -18.12 33.59 -11.37
C ARG A 171 -17.11 34.59 -10.82
N GLN A 172 -16.60 35.46 -11.70
CA GLN A 172 -15.74 36.57 -11.34
C GLN A 172 -16.51 37.88 -11.49
N VAL A 173 -16.58 38.67 -10.41
CA VAL A 173 -17.18 40.01 -10.44
C VAL A 173 -16.04 41.02 -10.50
N VAL A 174 -15.94 41.76 -11.59
CA VAL A 174 -14.92 42.80 -11.80
C VAL A 174 -15.60 44.16 -11.72
N GLN A 175 -15.15 45.00 -10.79
CA GLN A 175 -15.64 46.37 -10.67
C GLN A 175 -14.77 47.28 -11.53
N THR A 176 -15.37 47.89 -12.56
CA THR A 176 -14.70 48.81 -13.48
C THR A 176 -15.18 50.24 -13.23
N PRO A 177 -14.45 51.28 -13.68
CA PRO A 177 -14.91 52.67 -13.60
C PRO A 177 -16.26 52.94 -14.28
N TRP A 178 -16.73 52.03 -15.13
CA TRP A 178 -17.99 52.13 -15.88
C TRP A 178 -19.09 51.20 -15.37
N GLY A 179 -18.86 50.50 -14.25
CA GLY A 179 -19.86 49.63 -13.61
C GLY A 179 -19.31 48.25 -13.23
N THR A 180 -20.20 47.41 -12.72
CA THR A 180 -19.90 46.03 -12.31
C THR A 180 -20.08 45.09 -13.49
N GLN A 181 -19.02 44.38 -13.88
CA GLN A 181 -19.06 43.32 -14.89
C GLN A 181 -19.02 41.96 -14.20
N VAL A 182 -19.91 41.05 -14.59
CA VAL A 182 -19.92 39.65 -14.13
C VAL A 182 -19.42 38.77 -15.27
N ILE A 183 -18.36 38.01 -15.02
CA ILE A 183 -17.76 37.07 -15.96
C ILE A 183 -18.02 35.67 -15.42
N ASP A 184 -18.81 34.88 -16.13
CA ASP A 184 -19.03 33.47 -15.83
C ASP A 184 -18.12 32.64 -16.75
N THR A 185 -17.25 31.81 -16.16
CA THR A 185 -16.36 30.88 -16.88
C THR A 185 -16.55 29.47 -16.33
N THR A 186 -16.33 28.44 -17.16
CA THR A 186 -16.44 27.05 -16.72
C THR A 186 -15.06 26.41 -16.82
N GLU A 187 -14.54 25.96 -15.68
CA GLU A 187 -13.26 25.25 -15.61
C GLU A 187 -13.54 23.76 -15.43
N TYR A 188 -12.96 22.92 -16.28
CA TYR A 188 -13.02 21.48 -16.09
C TYR A 188 -11.94 21.06 -15.12
N ARG A 189 -12.34 20.38 -14.04
CA ARG A 189 -11.43 19.85 -13.04
C ARG A 189 -11.53 18.34 -12.98
N GLU A 190 -10.39 17.68 -13.06
CA GLU A 190 -10.28 16.24 -12.84
C GLU A 190 -10.43 15.95 -11.35
N VAL A 191 -11.37 15.07 -11.01
CA VAL A 191 -11.49 14.48 -9.67
C VAL A 191 -11.21 12.99 -9.79
N ALA A 192 -10.16 12.51 -9.13
CA ALA A 192 -9.74 11.13 -9.18
C ALA A 192 -9.64 10.50 -7.79
N SER A 193 -9.95 9.22 -7.73
CA SER A 193 -9.78 8.36 -6.55
C SER A 193 -8.97 7.13 -6.94
N GLY A 194 -8.07 6.69 -6.07
CA GLY A 194 -7.17 5.60 -6.40
C GLY A 194 -6.11 5.36 -5.34
N PHE A 195 -5.31 4.34 -5.57
CA PHE A 195 -4.16 4.07 -4.74
C PHE A 195 -2.99 3.50 -5.53
N TYR A 196 -1.82 3.68 -4.96
CA TYR A 196 -0.55 3.10 -5.35
C TYR A 196 -0.10 2.20 -4.21
N VAL A 197 0.38 1.00 -4.53
CA VAL A 197 0.87 0.05 -3.53
C VAL A 197 2.13 -0.67 -4.03
N LEU A 198 3.05 -0.91 -3.10
CA LEU A 198 4.22 -1.76 -3.26
C LEU A 198 4.26 -2.76 -2.08
N PRO A 199 3.80 -4.01 -2.27
CA PRO A 199 3.88 -5.04 -1.24
C PRO A 199 5.23 -5.75 -1.24
N ARG A 200 5.76 -6.02 -0.05
CA ARG A 200 6.94 -6.87 0.18
C ARG A 200 6.61 -7.94 1.20
N LEU A 201 6.84 -9.21 0.88
CA LEU A 201 6.57 -10.31 1.80
C LEU A 201 7.85 -10.75 2.51
N ASN A 202 7.68 -11.14 3.76
CA ASN A 202 8.66 -11.89 4.53
C ASN A 202 7.91 -13.00 5.28
N GLY A 203 7.87 -14.20 4.67
CA GLY A 203 7.08 -15.32 5.18
C GLY A 203 5.56 -15.04 5.11
N GLU A 204 4.94 -14.83 6.26
CA GLU A 204 3.51 -14.49 6.41
C GLU A 204 3.27 -12.99 6.68
N GLN A 205 4.33 -12.23 6.94
CA GLN A 205 4.25 -10.79 7.14
C GLN A 205 4.35 -10.07 5.80
N VAL A 206 3.49 -9.06 5.63
CA VAL A 206 3.50 -8.16 4.48
C VAL A 206 3.83 -6.76 4.95
N THR A 207 4.82 -6.14 4.31
CA THR A 207 5.10 -4.70 4.42
C THR A 207 4.57 -4.01 3.18
N LEU A 208 3.75 -2.97 3.36
CA LEU A 208 3.05 -2.25 2.31
C LEU A 208 3.47 -0.80 2.35
N GLU A 209 4.09 -0.35 1.27
CA GLU A 209 4.18 1.08 0.99
C GLU A 209 2.95 1.46 0.18
N ILE A 210 2.12 2.35 0.73
CA ILE A 210 0.84 2.73 0.13
C ILE A 210 0.70 4.23 0.05
N SER A 211 0.19 4.71 -1.09
CA SER A 211 -0.24 6.07 -1.28
C SER A 211 -1.66 6.07 -1.85
N THR A 212 -2.61 6.63 -1.10
CA THR A 212 -4.00 6.72 -1.52
C THR A 212 -4.36 8.17 -1.86
N GLN A 213 -5.25 8.35 -2.83
CA GLN A 213 -5.81 9.63 -3.24
C GLN A 213 -7.33 9.48 -3.34
N ASN A 214 -8.07 10.43 -2.77
CA ASN A 214 -9.52 10.48 -2.86
C ASN A 214 -9.96 11.93 -3.07
N ASP A 215 -10.20 12.29 -4.32
CA ASP A 215 -10.76 13.58 -4.67
C ASP A 215 -12.30 13.46 -4.73
N SER A 216 -12.99 14.41 -4.11
CA SER A 216 -14.45 14.48 -4.11
C SER A 216 -14.91 15.91 -4.34
N LEU A 217 -16.11 16.06 -4.88
CA LEU A 217 -16.78 17.34 -4.95
C LEU A 217 -17.67 17.50 -3.73
N VAL A 218 -17.45 18.58 -3.01
CA VAL A 218 -18.24 18.91 -1.83
C VAL A 218 -19.13 20.09 -2.19
N PRO A 219 -20.45 20.01 -1.89
CA PRO A 219 -21.32 21.17 -1.99
C PRO A 219 -20.74 22.32 -1.17
N ASN A 220 -20.68 23.52 -1.74
CA ASN A 220 -20.25 24.69 -0.99
C ASN A 220 -21.30 25.01 0.07
N GLN A 221 -20.94 24.76 1.33
CA GLN A 221 -21.83 24.83 2.49
C GLN A 221 -22.10 26.28 2.95
N ASN A 222 -21.55 27.28 2.27
CA ASN A 222 -21.92 28.67 2.53
C ASN A 222 -23.40 28.85 2.14
N ASN A 223 -24.21 29.25 3.13
CA ASN A 223 -25.68 29.27 3.18
C ASN A 223 -26.44 30.07 2.09
N ASN A 224 -25.94 30.16 0.86
CA ASN A 224 -26.59 30.86 -0.24
C ASN A 224 -26.80 29.91 -1.43
N PRO A 225 -28.00 29.29 -1.58
CA PRO A 225 -28.30 28.36 -2.66
C PRO A 225 -28.24 28.98 -4.07
N ALA A 226 -28.09 30.31 -4.17
CA ALA A 226 -27.94 31.03 -5.42
C ALA A 226 -26.48 31.11 -5.95
N ASN A 227 -25.46 30.77 -5.15
CA ASN A 227 -24.04 31.07 -5.46
C ASN A 227 -23.03 29.94 -5.12
N GLY A 228 -23.50 28.75 -4.71
CA GLY A 228 -22.62 27.68 -4.23
C GLY A 228 -22.09 26.76 -5.34
N TYR A 229 -20.97 27.12 -5.97
CA TYR A 229 -20.27 26.18 -6.87
C TYR A 229 -19.59 25.06 -6.08
N PRO A 230 -19.63 23.80 -6.54
CA PRO A 230 -18.98 22.69 -5.84
C PRO A 230 -17.48 22.95 -5.72
N VAL A 231 -16.95 22.76 -4.51
CA VAL A 231 -15.51 22.86 -4.25
C VAL A 231 -14.90 21.47 -4.24
N THR A 232 -13.68 21.34 -4.75
CA THR A 232 -12.97 20.05 -4.72
C THR A 232 -12.30 19.87 -3.37
N ARG A 233 -12.60 18.74 -2.71
CA ARG A 233 -11.86 18.25 -1.55
C ARG A 233 -10.86 17.20 -2.06
N ILE A 234 -9.58 17.45 -1.79
CA ILE A 234 -8.48 16.56 -2.15
C ILE A 234 -7.98 15.93 -0.85
N GLN A 235 -7.93 14.60 -0.80
CA GLN A 235 -7.36 13.85 0.31
C GLN A 235 -6.26 12.94 -0.21
N LYS A 236 -5.05 13.07 0.36
CA LYS A 236 -3.89 12.25 0.03
C LYS A 236 -3.28 11.71 1.30
N THR A 237 -3.00 10.41 1.31
CA THR A 237 -2.40 9.72 2.46
C THR A 237 -1.32 8.79 1.96
N SER A 238 -0.09 8.95 2.45
CA SER A 238 1.03 8.06 2.19
C SER A 238 1.53 7.47 3.50
N SER A 239 1.67 6.16 3.57
CA SER A 239 2.16 5.46 4.76
C SER A 239 2.90 4.18 4.39
N ILE A 240 3.72 3.69 5.32
CA ILE A 240 4.33 2.38 5.26
C ILE A 240 3.81 1.59 6.45
N VAL A 241 3.11 0.48 6.17
CA VAL A 241 2.52 -0.36 7.21
C VAL A 241 2.96 -1.80 7.08
N SER A 242 2.95 -2.53 8.19
CA SER A 242 3.23 -3.95 8.23
C SER A 242 2.13 -4.71 8.94
N GLY A 243 1.74 -5.88 8.42
CA GLY A 243 0.76 -6.77 9.06
C GLY A 243 0.84 -8.19 8.51
N ARG A 244 -0.11 -9.03 8.87
CA ARG A 244 -0.20 -10.41 8.36
C ARG A 244 -1.10 -10.48 7.13
N LEU A 245 -0.88 -11.49 6.30
CA LEU A 245 -1.79 -11.80 5.19
C LEU A 245 -3.17 -12.20 5.72
N GLY A 246 -4.23 -11.68 5.08
CA GLY A 246 -5.63 -11.94 5.42
C GLY A 246 -6.22 -11.00 6.48
N GLU A 247 -5.42 -10.18 7.14
CA GLU A 247 -5.87 -9.27 8.20
C GLU A 247 -6.13 -7.85 7.69
N TRP A 248 -7.10 -7.15 8.31
CA TRP A 248 -7.30 -5.73 8.07
C TRP A 248 -6.30 -4.91 8.87
N ILE A 249 -5.57 -4.05 8.17
CA ILE A 249 -4.60 -3.11 8.73
C ILE A 249 -5.18 -1.71 8.58
N ASN A 250 -5.25 -0.96 9.68
CA ASN A 250 -5.65 0.43 9.66
C ASN A 250 -4.43 1.31 9.32
N LEU A 251 -4.54 2.09 8.23
CA LEU A 251 -3.51 3.02 7.77
C LEU A 251 -3.56 4.37 8.51
N GLY A 252 -4.58 4.58 9.32
CA GLY A 252 -4.91 5.85 9.95
C GLY A 252 -5.96 6.64 9.17
N GLY A 253 -6.51 7.65 9.82
CA GLY A 253 -7.54 8.54 9.29
C GLY A 253 -7.19 10.00 9.47
N LEU A 254 -7.69 10.84 8.57
CA LEU A 254 -7.63 12.31 8.69
C LEU A 254 -8.96 12.78 9.30
N GLY A 255 -9.00 12.96 10.61
CA GLY A 255 -10.18 13.50 11.30
C GLY A 255 -10.20 15.02 11.26
N GLN A 256 -11.29 15.62 10.80
CA GLN A 256 -11.48 17.08 10.86
C GLN A 256 -12.41 17.43 12.03
N GLN A 257 -11.81 17.78 13.18
CA GLN A 257 -12.56 18.20 14.36
C GLN A 257 -13.12 19.61 14.13
N SER A 258 -14.36 19.72 13.64
CA SER A 258 -15.04 21.01 13.52
C SER A 258 -15.88 21.29 14.78
N ASN A 259 -15.39 22.17 15.65
CA ASN A 259 -16.10 22.55 16.87
C ASN A 259 -16.93 23.81 16.58
N GLN A 260 -18.09 23.65 15.95
CA GLN A 260 -19.01 24.77 15.71
C GLN A 260 -20.00 24.90 16.87
N ALA A 261 -19.69 25.75 17.84
CA ALA A 261 -20.64 26.19 18.84
C ALA A 261 -21.53 27.29 18.23
N HIS A 262 -22.72 26.93 17.75
CA HIS A 262 -23.76 27.91 17.45
C HIS A 262 -24.62 28.14 18.71
N SER A 263 -24.48 29.33 19.30
CA SER A 263 -25.37 29.80 20.37
C SER A 263 -26.59 30.49 19.75
N THR A 264 -27.61 29.71 19.41
CA THR A 264 -28.95 30.23 19.14
C THR A 264 -29.86 29.93 20.32
N LEU A 265 -30.47 30.96 20.91
CA LEU A 265 -31.55 30.80 21.88
C LEU A 265 -32.65 29.94 21.24
N SER A 266 -33.16 28.97 22.00
CA SER A 266 -34.27 28.04 21.65
C SER A 266 -33.94 26.83 20.76
N SER A 267 -33.04 25.97 21.22
CA SER A 267 -33.17 24.50 21.23
C SER A 267 -31.78 23.88 21.45
N ARG A 268 -31.66 22.98 22.41
CA ARG A 268 -30.40 22.27 22.70
C ARG A 268 -30.40 20.93 21.98
N SER A 269 -29.90 20.92 20.74
CA SER A 269 -29.43 19.69 20.09
C SER A 269 -27.90 19.74 20.04
N THR A 270 -27.24 18.90 20.82
CA THR A 270 -25.79 18.69 20.74
C THR A 270 -25.53 17.53 19.79
N SER A 271 -25.45 17.79 18.48
CA SER A 271 -24.92 16.81 17.53
C SER A 271 -23.39 16.96 17.48
N ARG A 272 -22.67 16.17 18.28
CA ARG A 272 -21.23 15.97 18.07
C ARG A 272 -21.08 14.95 16.94
N LEU A 273 -20.81 15.44 15.74
CA LEU A 273 -20.40 14.62 14.62
C LEU A 273 -18.86 14.56 14.62
N ASP A 274 -18.30 13.63 15.38
CA ASP A 274 -16.89 13.25 15.24
C ASP A 274 -16.77 12.31 14.04
N GLU A 275 -16.72 12.88 12.82
CA GLU A 275 -16.54 12.10 11.59
C GLU A 275 -15.04 11.81 11.39
N GLN A 276 -14.56 10.70 11.96
CA GLN A 276 -13.22 10.18 11.71
C GLN A 276 -13.27 9.21 10.53
N ARG A 277 -12.81 9.68 9.36
CA ARG A 277 -12.67 8.86 8.14
C ARG A 277 -11.35 8.12 8.17
N ASN A 278 -11.40 6.79 8.27
CA ASN A 278 -10.23 5.91 8.27
C ASN A 278 -10.00 5.26 6.90
N VAL A 279 -8.75 4.83 6.67
CA VAL A 279 -8.40 3.99 5.53
C VAL A 279 -7.96 2.62 6.02
N LEU A 280 -8.63 1.58 5.54
CA LEU A 280 -8.33 0.18 5.83
C LEU A 280 -7.72 -0.49 4.61
N ILE A 281 -6.72 -1.34 4.84
CA ILE A 281 -6.14 -2.20 3.80
C ILE A 281 -6.15 -3.65 4.24
N LYS A 282 -6.45 -4.55 3.32
CA LYS A 282 -6.28 -6.00 3.49
C LYS A 282 -5.49 -6.55 2.32
N VAL A 283 -4.59 -7.48 2.61
CA VAL A 283 -3.79 -8.16 1.59
C VAL A 283 -3.95 -9.65 1.72
N GLU A 284 -4.35 -10.30 0.65
CA GLU A 284 -4.62 -11.73 0.60
C GLU A 284 -3.78 -12.38 -0.50
N LEU A 285 -3.48 -13.67 -0.35
CA LEU A 285 -2.92 -14.46 -1.46
C LEU A 285 -4.01 -14.65 -2.51
N THR A 286 -3.69 -14.34 -3.76
CA THR A 286 -4.60 -14.64 -4.85
C THR A 286 -4.57 -16.15 -5.11
N PRO A 287 -5.72 -16.86 -5.08
CA PRO A 287 -5.74 -18.27 -5.45
C PRO A 287 -5.29 -18.43 -6.91
N THR A 288 -4.32 -19.32 -7.12
CA THR A 288 -3.84 -19.77 -8.44
C THR A 288 -4.86 -20.64 -9.16
#